data_AF-A0A2V9KM32-F1
#
_entry.id   AF-A0A2V9KM32-F1
#
_cell.length_a   1.000
_cell.length_b   1.000
_cell.length_c   1.000
_cell.angle_alpha   90.00
_cell.angle_beta   90.00
_cell.angle_gamma   90.00
#
_symmetry.space_group_name_H-M   'P 1'
#
loop_
_entity.id
_entity.type
_entity.pdbx_description
1 polymer ?
#
loop_
_entity_poly.entity_id
_entity_poly.type
_entity_poly.pdbx_seq_one_letter_code
_entity_poly.pdbx_strand_id
1 'polypeptide(L)'
;MSDNLRLLTMAEVAGLANVSRQSVYSWRRSYPDFPRPVAICESCGRRAFGLVFRAAAVVTWLKTHRLISRKKTEPRKLPPRSKRAP
;
A
#
# COMPACT_ATOMS: atom_id res chain seq x y z
N MET A 1 19.82 -6.84 -4.43
CA MET A 1 18.69 -6.65 -3.49
C MET A 1 18.46 -5.15 -3.28
N SER A 2 17.90 -4.45 -4.27
CA SER A 2 18.05 -2.98 -4.38
C SER A 2 16.73 -2.20 -4.34
N ASP A 3 15.58 -2.84 -4.11
CA ASP A 3 14.25 -2.18 -4.12
C ASP A 3 13.84 -1.59 -2.74
N ASN A 4 14.70 -1.67 -1.72
CA ASN A 4 14.37 -1.26 -0.35
C ASN A 4 14.20 0.27 -0.17
N LEU A 5 14.78 1.06 -1.09
CA LEU A 5 14.70 2.53 -1.09
C LEU A 5 13.50 3.05 -1.90
N ARG A 6 12.74 2.17 -2.55
CA ARG A 6 11.58 2.55 -3.35
C ARG A 6 10.46 3.09 -2.46
N LEU A 7 9.81 4.15 -2.92
CA LEU A 7 8.60 4.67 -2.28
C LEU A 7 7.37 4.09 -2.95
N LEU A 8 6.43 3.63 -2.14
CA LEU A 8 5.19 3.02 -2.56
C LEU A 8 4.02 3.92 -2.20
N THR A 9 3.10 4.12 -3.14
CA THR A 9 1.82 4.77 -2.84
C THR A 9 0.89 3.79 -2.13
N MET A 10 -0.21 4.29 -1.55
CA MET A 10 -1.29 3.43 -1.03
C MET A 10 -1.77 2.38 -2.04
N ALA A 11 -1.76 2.70 -3.34
CA ALA A 11 -2.18 1.78 -4.40
C ALA A 11 -1.20 0.62 -4.55
N GLU A 12 0.09 0.93 -4.53
CA GLU A 12 1.16 -0.06 -4.63
C GLU A 12 1.18 -0.97 -3.39
N VAL A 13 1.02 -0.40 -2.20
CA VAL A 13 0.90 -1.19 -0.95
C VAL A 13 -0.28 -2.13 -1.01
N ALA A 14 -1.43 -1.66 -1.48
CA ALA A 14 -2.62 -2.48 -1.67
C ALA A 14 -2.37 -3.61 -2.68
N GLY A 15 -1.65 -3.33 -3.77
CA GLY A 15 -1.22 -4.32 -4.76
C GLY A 15 -0.31 -5.40 -4.16
N LEU A 16 0.68 -5.01 -3.35
CA LEU A 16 1.61 -5.94 -2.68
C LEU A 16 0.90 -6.92 -1.74
N ALA A 17 -0.10 -6.42 -1.01
CA ALA A 17 -0.88 -7.24 -0.09
C ALA A 17 -2.11 -7.90 -0.75
N ASN A 18 -2.37 -7.63 -2.03
CA ASN A 18 -3.56 -8.07 -2.77
C ASN A 18 -4.88 -7.67 -2.07
N VAL A 19 -4.96 -6.44 -1.57
CA VAL A 19 -6.14 -5.89 -0.89
C VAL A 19 -6.64 -4.63 -1.57
N SER A 20 -7.77 -4.09 -1.09
CA SER A 20 -8.26 -2.78 -1.51
C SER A 20 -7.51 -1.65 -0.81
N ARG A 21 -7.44 -0.47 -1.46
CA ARG A 21 -6.90 0.76 -0.83
C ARG A 21 -7.60 1.11 0.48
N GLN A 22 -8.90 0.83 0.60
CA GLN A 22 -9.66 1.02 1.85
C GLN A 22 -9.14 0.14 2.99
N SER A 23 -8.72 -1.10 2.72
CA SER A 23 -8.11 -1.98 3.72
C SER A 23 -6.83 -1.37 4.26
N VAL A 24 -5.98 -0.83 3.37
CA VAL A 24 -4.75 -0.11 3.78
C VAL A 24 -5.07 1.14 4.59
N TYR A 25 -6.13 1.87 4.24
CA TYR A 25 -6.57 3.03 5.02
C TYR A 25 -7.05 2.64 6.42
N SER A 26 -7.80 1.54 6.53
CA SER A 26 -8.20 0.96 7.81
C SER A 26 -6.98 0.54 8.62
N TRP A 27 -6.00 -0.12 8.01
CA TRP A 27 -4.77 -0.52 8.70
C TRP A 27 -4.03 0.65 9.31
N ARG A 28 -3.94 1.78 8.60
CA ARG A 28 -3.32 3.01 9.12
C ARG A 28 -4.03 3.57 10.36
N ARG A 29 -5.33 3.31 10.53
CA ARG A 29 -6.09 3.75 11.71
C ARG A 29 -6.04 2.73 12.83
N SER A 30 -6.10 1.44 12.50
CA SER A 30 -6.18 0.35 13.48
C SER A 30 -4.82 -0.10 14.02
N TYR A 31 -3.74 0.08 13.24
CA TYR A 31 -2.38 -0.34 13.63
C TYR A 31 -1.48 0.89 13.77
N PRO A 32 -1.13 1.30 15.00
CA PRO A 32 -0.24 2.43 15.23
C PRO A 32 1.19 2.16 14.73
N ASP A 33 1.60 0.90 14.68
CA ASP A 33 2.88 0.44 14.12
C ASP A 33 2.92 0.40 12.58
N PHE A 34 1.81 0.74 11.91
CA PHE A 34 1.81 0.81 10.46
C PHE A 34 2.79 1.90 9.98
N PRO A 35 3.57 1.64 8.91
CA PRO A 35 4.57 2.59 8.41
C PRO A 35 4.00 4.00 8.21
N ARG A 36 4.70 5.01 8.74
CA ARG A 36 4.31 6.41 8.54
C ARG A 36 4.60 6.85 7.10
N PRO A 37 3.75 7.72 6.53
CA PRO A 37 4.00 8.26 5.21
C PRO A 37 5.25 9.16 5.24
N VAL A 38 6.04 9.08 4.19
CA VAL A 38 7.25 9.89 4.02
C VAL A 38 6.87 11.20 3.33
N ALA A 39 7.24 12.33 3.93
CA ALA A 39 6.96 13.65 3.37
C ALA A 39 7.96 14.06 2.26
N ILE A 40 9.18 13.54 2.31
CA ILE A 40 10.28 13.88 1.39
C ILE A 40 10.87 12.61 0.82
N CYS A 41 10.91 12.50 -0.50
CA CYS A 41 11.61 11.42 -1.16
C CYS A 41 13.11 11.63 -1.02
N GLU A 42 13.77 10.86 -0.16
CA GLU A 42 15.22 10.95 0.05
C GLU A 42 16.01 10.62 -1.21
N SER A 43 15.49 9.74 -2.07
CA SER A 43 16.15 9.38 -3.33
C SER A 43 16.22 10.53 -4.34
N CYS A 44 15.24 11.44 -4.32
CA CYS A 44 15.18 12.56 -5.28
C CYS A 44 15.22 13.95 -4.63
N GLY A 45 15.32 14.03 -3.31
CA GLY A 45 15.28 15.28 -2.54
C GLY A 45 13.99 16.10 -2.66
N ARG A 46 12.94 15.55 -3.29
CA ARG A 46 11.68 16.28 -3.56
C ARG A 46 10.59 15.91 -2.58
N ARG A 47 9.65 16.83 -2.35
CA ARG A 47 8.44 16.57 -1.58
C ARG A 47 7.67 15.42 -2.25
N ALA A 48 7.29 14.43 -1.46
CA ALA A 48 6.52 13.31 -1.96
C ALA A 48 5.13 13.79 -2.42
N PHE A 49 4.70 13.32 -3.58
CA PHE A 49 3.37 13.63 -4.09
C PHE A 49 2.34 12.73 -3.38
N GLY A 50 1.85 13.18 -2.22
CA GLY A 50 0.83 12.50 -1.43
C GLY A 50 1.39 11.50 -0.41
N LEU A 51 0.55 10.52 -0.03
CA LEU A 51 0.86 9.51 0.98
C LEU A 51 1.66 8.36 0.38
N VAL A 52 2.99 8.47 0.48
CA VAL A 52 3.93 7.43 0.06
C VAL A 52 4.65 6.83 1.26
N PHE A 53 5.06 5.57 1.16
CA PHE A 53 5.66 4.79 2.24
C PHE A 53 6.93 4.12 1.74
N ARG A 54 7.94 3.93 2.60
CA ARG A 54 9.13 3.17 2.22
C ARG A 54 8.75 1.70 1.98
N ALA A 55 9.16 1.16 0.84
CA ALA A 55 8.92 -0.23 0.46
C ALA A 55 9.43 -1.20 1.52
N ALA A 56 10.66 -1.00 2.02
CA ALA A 56 11.24 -1.86 3.06
C ALA A 56 10.40 -1.89 4.35
N ALA A 57 9.91 -0.74 4.81
CA ALA A 57 9.09 -0.66 6.02
C ALA A 57 7.73 -1.36 5.83
N VAL A 58 7.09 -1.14 4.68
CA VAL A 58 5.82 -1.81 4.34
C VAL A 58 6.00 -3.31 4.22
N VAL A 59 7.00 -3.78 3.48
CA VAL A 59 7.25 -5.22 3.30
C VAL A 59 7.56 -5.87 4.64
N THR A 60 8.35 -5.22 5.50
CA THR A 60 8.65 -5.73 6.85
C THR A 60 7.37 -5.85 7.68
N TRP A 61 6.54 -4.80 7.70
CA TRP A 61 5.26 -4.81 8.40
C TRP A 61 4.33 -5.92 7.87
N LEU A 62 4.20 -6.05 6.55
CA LEU A 62 3.39 -7.10 5.93
C LEU A 62 3.91 -8.51 6.28
N LYS A 63 5.22 -8.72 6.36
CA LYS A 63 5.81 -9.99 6.82
C LYS A 63 5.47 -10.27 8.27
N THR A 64 5.64 -9.29 9.16
CA THR A 64 5.34 -9.40 10.59
C THR A 64 3.88 -9.78 10.83
N HIS A 65 2.96 -9.14 10.10
CA HIS A 65 1.52 -9.43 10.20
C HIS A 65 1.06 -10.62 9.33
N ARG A 66 1.97 -11.32 8.63
CA ARG A 66 1.69 -12.43 7.69
C ARG A 66 0.66 -12.07 6.60
N LEU A 67 0.65 -10.81 6.16
CA LEU A 67 -0.28 -10.28 5.15
C LEU A 67 0.26 -10.33 3.71
N ILE A 68 1.46 -10.87 3.49
CA ILE A 68 2.00 -11.10 2.14
C ILE A 68 1.26 -12.29 1.51
N SER A 69 0.28 -12.00 0.68
CA SER A 69 -0.36 -13.02 -0.14
C SER A 69 0.56 -13.39 -1.31
N ARG A 70 1.16 -14.58 -1.27
CA ARG A 70 2.05 -15.08 -2.34
C ARG A 70 1.30 -15.46 -3.62
N LYS A 71 -0.03 -15.40 -3.64
CA LYS A 71 -0.83 -15.81 -4.79
C LYS A 71 -1.07 -14.64 -5.73
N LYS A 72 -0.44 -14.75 -6.91
CA LYS A 72 -0.80 -14.06 -8.15
C LYS A 72 -2.20 -14.53 -8.58
N THR A 73 -3.24 -14.18 -7.81
CA THR A 73 -4.62 -14.50 -8.18
C THR A 73 -5.11 -13.35 -9.04
N GLU A 74 -5.19 -13.65 -10.34
CA GLU A 74 -6.17 -13.20 -11.33
C GLU A 74 -7.03 -11.98 -10.95
N PRO A 75 -7.14 -10.97 -11.82
CA PRO A 75 -7.95 -9.78 -11.53
C PRO A 75 -9.40 -10.20 -11.31
N ARG A 76 -9.83 -10.24 -10.04
CA ARG A 76 -11.26 -10.20 -9.74
C ARG A 76 -11.77 -8.88 -10.28
N LYS A 77 -12.43 -8.94 -11.45
CA LYS A 77 -13.39 -7.95 -11.92
C LYS A 77 -14.19 -7.48 -10.70
N LEU A 78 -13.96 -6.23 -10.28
CA LEU A 78 -14.99 -5.55 -9.52
C LEU A 78 -16.23 -5.51 -10.42
N PRO A 79 -17.42 -5.92 -9.96
CA PRO A 79 -18.63 -5.53 -10.67
C PRO A 79 -18.63 -4.00 -10.78
N PRO A 80 -19.05 -3.43 -11.92
CA PRO A 80 -19.18 -1.98 -12.04
C PRO A 80 -20.08 -1.51 -10.90
N ARG A 81 -19.62 -0.49 -10.15
CA ARG A 81 -20.44 0.23 -9.18
C ARG A 81 -21.80 0.48 -9.84
N SER A 82 -22.85 -0.17 -9.34
CA SER A 82 -24.23 0.12 -9.72
C SER A 82 -24.42 1.62 -9.61
N LYS A 83 -24.56 2.28 -10.76
CA LYS A 83 -25.17 3.61 -10.80
C LYS A 83 -26.59 3.40 -10.28
N ARG A 84 -26.93 4.09 -9.19
CA ARG A 84 -28.30 4.23 -8.72
C ARG A 84 -29.15 4.70 -9.92
N ALA A 85 -30.19 3.93 -10.23
CA ALA A 85 -31.26 4.38 -11.11
C ALA A 85 -32.08 5.47 -10.39
N PRO A 86 -32.60 6.48 -11.11
CA PRO A 86 -33.67 7.34 -10.62
C PRO A 86 -34.99 6.57 -10.50
#